data_AF-A5JQD3-F1
#
_entry.id   AF-A5JQD3-F1
#
_cell.length_a   1.000
_cell.length_b   1.000
_cell.length_c   1.000
_cell.angle_alpha   90.00
_cell.angle_beta   90.00
_cell.angle_gamma   90.00
#
_symmetry.space_group_name_H-M   'P 1'
#
loop_
_entity.id
_entity.type
_entity.pdbx_description
1 polymer ?
#
loop_
_entity_poly.entity_id
_entity_poly.type
_entity_poly.pdbx_seq_one_letter_code
_entity_poly.pdbx_strand_id
1 'polypeptide(L)' 'YPSLGIGELRRFLQQQLPAYMVPSAFVILSDFPLNNNGKIDRKKLPVPDETSIIESAYIAPRNEKESLLAQI' A
#
# COMPACT_ATOMS: atom_id res chain seq x y z
N TYR A 1 9.68 10.75 -14.97
CA TYR A 1 8.83 11.13 -13.84
C TYR A 1 9.36 10.46 -12.59
N PRO A 2 9.57 11.16 -11.46
CA PRO A 2 9.94 10.49 -10.22
C PRO A 2 8.79 9.55 -9.83
N SER A 3 9.08 8.26 -9.70
CA SER A 3 8.11 7.27 -9.26
C SER A 3 7.85 7.49 -7.78
N LEU A 4 6.63 7.94 -7.45
CA LEU A 4 6.17 8.06 -6.07
C LEU A 4 6.25 6.67 -5.42
N GLY A 5 6.96 6.56 -4.30
CA GLY A 5 7.01 5.30 -3.56
C GLY A 5 5.63 4.94 -3.01
N ILE A 6 5.33 3.65 -2.86
CA ILE A 6 4.04 3.18 -2.32
C ILE A 6 3.69 3.85 -0.98
N GLY A 7 4.68 4.04 -0.09
CA GLY A 7 4.49 4.72 1.19
C GLY A 7 4.12 6.21 1.07
N GLU A 8 4.66 6.89 0.07
CA GLU A 8 4.34 8.30 -0.21
C GLU A 8 2.93 8.44 -0.81
N LEU A 9 2.55 7.52 -1.71
CA LEU A 9 1.19 7.45 -2.26
C LEU A 9 0.15 7.25 -1.16
N ARG A 10 0.40 6.32 -0.22
CA ARG A 10 -0.49 6.11 0.92
C ARG A 10 -0.63 7.37 1.78
N ARG A 11 0.49 8.04 2.11
CA ARG A 11 0.46 9.30 2.88
C ARG A 11 -0.34 10.37 2.17
N PHE A 12 -0.17 10.51 0.86
CA PHE A 12 -0.95 11.45 0.06
C PHE A 12 -2.45 11.12 0.15
N LEU A 13 -2.85 9.86 -0.03
CA LEU A 13 -4.25 9.45 0.04
C LEU A 13 -4.86 9.64 1.43
N GLN A 14 -4.10 9.44 2.51
CA GLN A 14 -4.57 9.69 3.89
C GLN A 14 -4.95 11.15 4.15
N GLN A 15 -4.37 12.11 3.41
CA GLN A 15 -4.72 13.52 3.52
C GLN A 15 -5.96 13.90 2.67
N GLN A 16 -6.33 13.05 1.71
CA GLN A 16 -7.40 13.33 0.74
C GLN A 16 -8.65 12.48 0.97
N LEU A 17 -8.51 11.33 1.62
CA LEU A 17 -9.58 10.34 1.80
C LEU A 17 -9.84 10.06 3.27
N PRO A 18 -11.09 9.78 3.66
CA PRO A 18 -11.39 9.16 4.94
C PRO A 18 -10.63 7.84 5.11
N ALA A 19 -10.29 7.49 6.35
CA ALA A 19 -9.44 6.34 6.66
C ALA A 19 -9.95 5.01 6.04
N TYR A 20 -11.27 4.80 6.01
CA TYR A 20 -11.88 3.57 5.47
C TYR A 20 -11.83 3.47 3.93
N MET A 21 -11.43 4.54 3.23
CA MET A 21 -11.26 4.55 1.76
C MET A 21 -9.79 4.43 1.34
N VAL A 22 -8.85 4.43 2.29
CA VAL A 22 -7.42 4.25 1.99
C VAL A 22 -7.17 2.75 1.74
N PRO A 23 -6.62 2.35 0.58
CA PRO A 23 -6.36 0.94 0.28
C PRO A 23 -5.40 0.30 1.30
N SER A 24 -5.67 -0.96 1.65
CA SER A 24 -4.80 -1.76 2.51
C SER A 24 -3.60 -2.35 1.79
N ALA A 25 -3.67 -2.49 0.46
CA ALA A 25 -2.61 -3.05 -0.37
C ALA A 25 -2.47 -2.27 -1.69
N PHE A 26 -1.24 -2.22 -2.21
CA PHE A 26 -0.90 -1.57 -3.47
C PHE A 26 -0.05 -2.52 -4.31
N VAL A 27 -0.56 -2.88 -5.50
CA VAL A 27 0.14 -3.77 -6.43
C VAL A 27 0.62 -2.96 -7.62
N ILE A 28 1.92 -2.99 -7.88
CA ILE A 28 2.50 -2.35 -9.08
C ILE A 28 2.33 -3.31 -10.25
N LEU A 29 1.70 -2.83 -11.31
CA LEU A 29 1.57 -3.54 -12.58
C LEU A 29 2.39 -2.82 -13.64
N SER A 30 3.07 -3.57 -14.50
CA SER A 30 3.64 -2.99 -15.72
C SER A 30 2.52 -2.54 -16.67
N ASP A 31 1.46 -3.35 -16.76
CA ASP A 31 0.32 -3.16 -17.65
C ASP A 31 -0.97 -3.67 -17.03
N PHE A 32 -2.10 -3.07 -17.39
CA PHE A 32 -3.41 -3.58 -16.97
C PHE A 32 -3.80 -4.81 -17.80
N PRO A 33 -4.29 -5.88 -17.17
CA PRO A 33 -4.87 -7.00 -17.90
C PRO A 33 -6.14 -6.53 -18.61
N LEU A 34 -6.19 -6.66 -19.93
CA LEU A 34 -7.34 -6.30 -20.74
C LEU A 34 -8.06 -7.56 -21.25
N ASN A 35 -9.37 -7.47 -21.42
CA ASN A 35 -10.15 -8.45 -22.15
C ASN A 35 -10.07 -8.21 -23.67
N ASN A 36 -10.68 -9.08 -24.47
CA ASN A 36 -10.65 -8.99 -25.94
C ASN A 36 -11.25 -7.69 -26.50
N ASN A 37 -12.03 -6.96 -25.70
CA ASN A 37 -12.62 -5.67 -26.07
C ASN A 37 -11.80 -4.48 -25.56
N GLY A 38 -10.59 -4.71 -25.03
CA GLY A 38 -9.70 -3.68 -24.51
C GLY A 38 -10.11 -3.09 -23.15
N LYS A 39 -11.11 -3.66 -22.45
CA LYS A 39 -11.51 -3.23 -21.10
C LYS A 39 -10.71 -3.97 -20.05
N ILE A 40 -10.50 -3.36 -18.89
CA ILE A 40 -9.82 -4.01 -17.75
C ILE A 40 -10.55 -5.30 -17.37
N ASP A 41 -9.81 -6.41 -17.40
CA ASP A 41 -10.26 -7.71 -16.92
C ASP A 41 -9.96 -7.83 -15.43
N ARG A 42 -10.91 -7.38 -14.60
CA ARG A 42 -10.76 -7.37 -13.13
C ARG A 42 -10.52 -8.75 -12.52
N LYS A 43 -10.93 -9.84 -13.21
CA LYS A 43 -10.71 -11.21 -12.75
C LYS A 43 -9.26 -11.68 -12.92
N LYS A 44 -8.52 -11.01 -13.81
CA LYS A 44 -7.10 -11.28 -14.07
C LYS A 44 -6.16 -10.32 -13.33
N LEU A 45 -6.70 -9.41 -12.52
CA LEU A 45 -5.86 -8.62 -11.63
C LEU A 45 -5.17 -9.57 -10.64
N PRO A 46 -3.86 -9.42 -10.40
CA PRO A 46 -3.16 -10.23 -9.42
C PRO A 46 -3.74 -9.99 -8.03
N VAL A 47 -3.78 -11.07 -7.25
CA VAL A 47 -4.13 -10.99 -5.83
C VAL A 47 -2.96 -10.34 -5.10
N PRO A 48 -3.18 -9.35 -4.24
CA PRO A 48 -2.11 -8.78 -3.41
C PRO A 48 -1.43 -9.87 -2.57
N ASP A 49 -0.11 -9.88 -2.57
CA ASP A 49 0.73 -10.73 -1.71
C ASP A 49 1.25 -9.95 -0.50
N GLU A 50 2.05 -10.60 0.35
CA GLU A 50 2.62 -9.97 1.55
C GLU A 50 3.45 -8.72 1.23
N THR A 51 4.12 -8.68 0.07
CA THR A 51 4.89 -7.51 -0.37
C THR A 51 4.03 -6.34 -0.84
N SER A 52 2.79 -6.64 -1.23
CA SER A 52 1.79 -5.67 -1.67
C SER A 52 1.06 -5.03 -0.49
N ILE A 53 1.06 -5.70 0.66
CA ILE A 53 0.52 -5.18 1.91
C ILE A 53 1.57 -4.23 2.50
N ILE A 54 1.17 -2.99 2.75
CA ILE A 54 2.07 -2.04 3.43
C ILE A 54 2.03 -2.37 4.92
N GLU A 55 2.76 -3.41 5.30
CA GLU A 55 3.21 -3.58 6.66
C GLU A 55 4.31 -2.55 6.91
N SER A 56 4.19 -1.83 8.03
CA SER A 56 5.30 -1.01 8.49
C SER A 56 6.47 -1.96 8.71
N ALA A 57 7.58 -1.76 7.99
CA ALA A 57 8.81 -2.47 8.31
C ALA A 57 9.05 -2.35 9.82
N TYR A 58 9.45 -3.45 10.46
CA TYR A 58 9.75 -3.40 11.89
C TYR A 58 10.82 -2.33 12.14
N ILE A 59 10.49 -1.37 13.00
CA ILE A 59 11.41 -0.32 13.46
C ILE A 59 11.56 -0.53 14.96
N ALA A 60 12.80 -0.79 15.39
CA ALA A 60 13.09 -0.93 16.81
C ALA A 60 12.80 0.39 17.55
N PRO A 61 12.26 0.34 18.79
CA PRO A 61 12.10 1.53 19.61
C PRO A 61 13.41 2.29 19.78
N ARG A 62 13.38 3.61 19.59
CA ARG A 62 14.57 4.46 19.57
C ARG A 62 14.82 5.15 20.91
N ASN A 63 13.84 5.12 21.82
CA ASN A 63 13.91 5.77 23.12
C ASN A 63 12.99 5.08 24.15
N GLU A 64 13.14 5.45 25.41
CA GLU A 64 12.38 4.87 26.53
C GLU A 64 10.85 4.99 26.34
N LYS A 65 10.36 6.10 25.78
CA LYS A 65 8.92 6.29 25.52
C LYS A 65 8.40 5.32 24.47
N GLU A 66 9.13 5.17 23.36
CA GLU A 66 8.82 4.18 22.31
C GLU A 66 8.89 2.75 22.88
N SER A 67 9.87 2.44 23.75
CA SER A 67 10.00 1.12 24.38
C SER A 67 8.86 0.80 25.33
N LEU A 68 8.36 1.79 26.08
CA LEU A 68 7.18 1.61 26.95
C LEU A 68 5.92 1.35 26.12
N LEU A 69 5.71 2.08 25.03
CA LEU A 69 4.57 1.87 24.13
C LEU A 69 4.60 0.49 23.45
N ALA A 70 5.79 -0.02 23.11
CA ALA A 70 5.95 -1.32 22.46
C ALA A 70 5.71 -2.53 23.39
N GLN A 71 5.59 -2.33 24.70
CA GLN A 71 5.35 -3.38 25.70
C GLN A 71 3.85 -3.56 26.04
N ILE A 72 2.95 -2.78 25.42
CA ILE A 72 1.49 -2.79 25.64
C ILE A 72 0.80 -3.41 24.42
#